data_AF-A0A3Q3AA04-F1
#
_entry.id   AF-A0A3Q3AA04-F1
#
_cell.length_a   1.000
_cell.length_b   1.000
_cell.length_c   1.000
_cell.angle_alpha   90.00
_cell.angle_beta   90.00
_cell.angle_gamma   90.00
#
_symmetry.space_group_name_H-M   'P 1'
#
loop_
_entity.id
_entity.type
_entity.pdbx_description
1 polymer ?
#
loop_
_entity_poly.entity_id
_entity_poly.type
_entity_poly.pdbx_seq_one_letter_code
_entity_poly.pdbx_strand_id
1 'polypeptide(L)'
;LALLNIVQTFLTGLNEPERPKTRCEHHRDSVQTTSPDGLPLLGAYVPQCDEHGQYQSQQCHGSTGYCWCVDSRGQERPGTRTSPGAPRADCSRTGETHQLVPTR
;
A
#
# COMPACT_ATOMS: atom_id res chain seq x y z
N LEU A 1 -28.02 13.55 -34.92
CA LEU A 1 -27.94 14.31 -33.65
C LEU A 1 -27.82 13.42 -32.41
N ALA A 2 -28.50 12.26 -32.32
CA ALA A 2 -28.31 11.31 -31.21
C ALA A 2 -26.89 10.68 -31.13
N LEU A 3 -26.24 10.48 -32.28
CA LEU A 3 -24.89 9.88 -32.34
C LEU A 3 -23.77 10.82 -31.88
N LEU A 4 -23.93 12.14 -31.98
CA LEU A 4 -22.92 13.09 -31.47
C LEU A 4 -22.89 13.13 -29.93
N ASN A 5 -24.04 12.96 -29.27
CA ASN A 5 -24.13 12.98 -27.81
C ASN A 5 -23.43 11.76 -27.17
N ILE A 6 -23.46 10.60 -27.83
CA ILE A 6 -22.81 9.37 -27.33
C ILE A 6 -21.29 9.53 -27.37
N VAL A 7 -20.75 10.05 -28.48
CA VAL A 7 -19.30 10.32 -28.61
C VAL A 7 -18.86 11.39 -27.61
N GLN A 8 -19.71 12.39 -27.34
CA GLN A 8 -19.44 13.41 -26.31
C GLN A 8 -19.30 12.80 -24.90
N THR A 9 -20.18 11.87 -24.52
CA THR A 9 -20.14 11.17 -23.21
C THR A 9 -18.91 10.27 -23.06
N PHE A 10 -18.47 9.61 -24.13
CA PHE A 10 -17.27 8.78 -24.10
C PHE A 10 -15.98 9.62 -24.01
N LEU A 11 -15.93 10.80 -24.64
CA LEU A 11 -14.77 11.69 -24.59
C LEU A 11 -14.58 12.37 -23.23
N THR A 12 -15.66 12.56 -22.46
CA THR A 12 -15.58 13.13 -21.09
C THR A 12 -15.08 12.14 -20.04
N GLY A 13 -15.02 10.84 -20.33
CA GLY A 13 -14.66 9.79 -19.36
C GLY A 13 -13.21 9.30 -19.38
N LEU A 14 -12.38 9.77 -20.32
CA LEU A 14 -10.99 9.30 -20.51
C LEU A 14 -9.92 10.38 -20.29
N ASN A 15 -10.32 11.57 -19.83
CA ASN A 15 -9.39 12.67 -19.53
C ASN A 15 -9.63 13.22 -18.13
N GLU A 16 -9.81 12.35 -17.13
CA GLU A 16 -9.37 12.75 -15.80
C GLU A 16 -7.84 12.76 -15.82
N PRO A 17 -7.18 13.86 -15.42
CA PRO A 17 -5.76 13.81 -15.20
C PRO A 17 -5.54 12.77 -14.10
N GLU A 18 -5.12 11.56 -14.47
CA GLU A 18 -4.68 10.57 -13.48
C GLU A 18 -3.65 11.27 -12.61
N ARG A 19 -4.01 11.47 -11.33
CA ARG A 19 -3.11 12.13 -10.40
C ARG A 19 -1.77 11.39 -10.44
N PRO A 20 -0.63 12.09 -10.41
CA PRO A 20 0.66 11.44 -10.38
C PRO A 20 0.71 10.38 -9.28
N LYS A 21 1.15 9.17 -9.62
CA LYS A 21 1.28 8.08 -8.64
C LYS A 21 2.27 8.47 -7.56
N THR A 22 1.89 8.17 -6.33
CA THR A 22 2.74 8.33 -5.15
C THR A 22 3.82 7.24 -5.10
N ARG A 23 4.76 7.38 -4.15
CA ARG A 23 5.81 6.36 -3.93
C ARG A 23 5.23 5.00 -3.53
N CYS A 24 4.19 4.96 -2.70
CA CYS A 24 3.60 3.70 -2.27
C CYS A 24 2.89 3.00 -3.44
N GLU A 25 2.14 3.76 -4.24
CA GLU A 25 1.42 3.21 -5.38
C GLU A 25 2.36 2.68 -6.45
N HIS A 26 3.41 3.44 -6.78
CA HIS A 26 4.43 2.96 -7.70
C HIS A 26 5.10 1.67 -7.20
N HIS A 27 5.38 1.58 -5.91
CA HIS A 27 5.95 0.37 -5.31
C HIS A 27 4.95 -0.80 -5.40
N ARG A 28 3.67 -0.59 -5.06
CA ARG A 28 2.61 -1.59 -5.18
C ARG A 28 2.52 -2.18 -6.58
N ASP A 29 2.48 -1.33 -7.60
CA ASP A 29 2.32 -1.74 -8.99
C ASP A 29 3.57 -2.47 -9.52
N SER A 30 4.76 -2.04 -9.06
CA SER A 30 6.01 -2.70 -9.42
C SER A 30 6.06 -4.15 -8.92
N VAL A 31 5.54 -4.43 -7.72
CA VAL A 31 5.54 -5.79 -7.15
C VAL A 31 4.56 -6.70 -7.88
N GLN A 32 3.39 -6.19 -8.28
CA GLN A 32 2.36 -6.99 -8.96
C GLN A 32 2.77 -7.44 -10.36
N THR A 33 3.75 -6.78 -11.00
CA THR A 33 4.16 -7.03 -12.38
C THR A 33 5.54 -7.65 -12.51
N THR A 34 6.11 -8.16 -11.40
CA THR A 34 7.50 -8.64 -11.35
C THR A 34 7.76 -9.98 -12.07
N SER A 35 6.73 -10.75 -12.46
CA SER A 35 6.92 -11.93 -13.31
C SER A 35 7.09 -11.53 -14.79
N PRO A 36 7.89 -12.24 -15.61
CA PRO A 36 7.99 -12.01 -17.06
C PRO A 36 6.63 -11.98 -17.79
N ASP A 37 5.65 -12.71 -17.27
CA ASP A 37 4.29 -12.79 -17.82
C ASP A 37 3.33 -11.73 -17.25
N GLY A 38 3.84 -10.75 -16.48
CA GLY A 38 3.02 -9.74 -15.80
C GLY A 38 2.15 -10.31 -14.67
N LEU A 39 2.45 -11.54 -14.23
CA LEU A 39 1.74 -12.21 -13.14
C LEU A 39 2.25 -11.75 -11.76
N PRO A 40 1.36 -11.61 -10.77
CA PRO A 40 1.77 -11.28 -9.41
C PRO A 40 2.61 -12.39 -8.81
N LEU A 41 3.74 -12.02 -8.20
CA LEU A 41 4.54 -12.96 -7.42
C LEU A 41 3.76 -13.39 -6.18
N LEU A 42 3.26 -14.63 -6.22
CA LEU A 42 2.56 -15.24 -5.10
C LEU A 42 3.43 -15.18 -3.85
N GLY A 43 2.87 -14.65 -2.78
CA GLY A 43 3.56 -14.52 -1.50
C GLY A 43 4.53 -13.34 -1.40
N ALA A 44 4.70 -12.52 -2.45
CA ALA A 44 5.47 -11.29 -2.34
C ALA A 44 4.81 -10.26 -1.41
N TYR A 45 5.62 -9.40 -0.81
CA TYR A 45 5.11 -8.29 -0.02
C TYR A 45 4.63 -7.18 -0.95
N VAL A 46 3.33 -6.90 -0.89
CA VAL A 46 2.71 -5.77 -1.58
C VAL A 46 2.46 -4.66 -0.55
N PRO A 47 3.02 -3.45 -0.71
CA PRO A 47 2.82 -2.37 0.25
C PRO A 47 1.35 -1.94 0.30
N GLN A 48 0.86 -1.73 1.52
CA GLN A 48 -0.43 -1.09 1.78
C GLN A 48 -0.29 0.44 1.69
N CYS A 49 -1.21 1.06 0.96
CA CYS A 49 -1.31 2.51 0.83
C CYS A 49 -2.66 2.98 1.40
N ASP A 50 -2.73 4.22 1.89
CA ASP A 50 -3.97 4.85 2.29
C ASP A 50 -4.74 5.44 1.09
N GLU A 51 -5.88 6.10 1.36
CA GLU A 51 -6.73 6.73 0.34
C GLU A 51 -6.02 7.85 -0.45
N HIS A 52 -5.00 8.46 0.14
CA HIS A 52 -4.17 9.49 -0.48
C HIS A 52 -2.93 8.91 -1.18
N GLY A 53 -2.81 7.58 -1.24
CA GLY A 53 -1.66 6.88 -1.80
C GLY A 53 -0.41 6.93 -0.92
N GLN A 54 -0.46 7.44 0.31
CA GLN A 54 0.70 7.39 1.20
C GLN A 54 0.86 5.98 1.79
N TYR A 55 2.06 5.64 2.26
CA TYR A 55 2.24 4.39 3.01
C TYR A 55 1.39 4.41 4.27
N GLN A 56 0.66 3.32 4.53
CA GLN A 56 0.06 3.15 5.85
C GLN A 56 1.19 3.01 6.88
N SER A 57 1.04 3.64 8.03
CA SER A 57 2.10 3.62 9.06
C SER A 57 2.40 2.21 9.55
N GLN A 58 1.43 1.30 9.48
CA GLN A 58 1.58 -0.12 9.76
C GLN A 58 1.46 -0.92 8.46
N GLN A 59 2.52 -1.62 8.10
CA GLN A 59 2.55 -2.54 6.96
C GLN A 59 2.48 -3.98 7.45
N CYS A 60 1.88 -4.86 6.66
CA CYS A 60 1.82 -6.28 6.94
C CYS A 60 2.14 -7.11 5.69
N HIS A 61 2.94 -8.15 5.85
CA HIS A 61 3.19 -9.12 4.81
C HIS A 61 2.14 -10.23 4.87
N GLY A 62 1.15 -10.14 3.98
CA GLY A 62 -0.04 -11.02 4.04
C GLY A 62 0.26 -12.53 3.99
N SER A 63 1.31 -12.96 3.30
CA SER A 63 1.66 -14.38 3.16
C SER A 63 2.42 -14.95 4.36
N THR A 64 3.23 -14.13 5.03
CA THR A 64 4.02 -14.57 6.20
C THR A 64 3.35 -14.22 7.51
N GLY A 65 2.43 -13.25 7.52
CA GLY A 65 1.71 -12.75 8.69
C GLY A 65 2.50 -11.74 9.55
N TYR A 66 3.71 -11.37 9.15
CA TYR A 66 4.50 -10.36 9.86
C TYR A 66 3.95 -8.96 9.63
N CYS A 67 4.06 -8.09 10.63
CA CYS A 67 3.73 -6.66 10.51
C CYS A 67 4.85 -5.80 11.08
N TRP A 68 4.98 -4.56 10.63
CA TRP A 68 5.95 -3.59 11.11
C TRP A 68 5.46 -2.16 10.87
N CYS A 69 6.09 -1.18 11.52
CA CYS A 69 5.81 0.22 11.25
C CYS A 69 6.77 0.77 10.20
N VAL A 70 6.30 1.71 9.38
CA VAL A 70 7.12 2.40 8.37
C VAL A 70 7.11 3.92 8.54
N ASP A 71 8.13 4.59 8.00
CA ASP A 71 8.15 6.03 7.80
C ASP A 71 7.34 6.44 6.54
N SER A 72 7.22 7.75 6.27
CA SER A 72 6.51 8.27 5.09
C SER A 72 7.11 7.84 3.75
N ARG A 73 8.33 7.30 3.74
CA ARG A 73 8.99 6.74 2.55
C ARG A 73 8.77 5.22 2.44
N GLY A 74 8.07 4.60 3.38
CA GLY A 74 7.81 3.17 3.41
C GLY A 74 8.95 2.34 4.01
N GLN A 75 9.91 2.97 4.68
CA GLN A 75 11.01 2.23 5.32
C GLN A 75 10.62 1.77 6.72
N GLU A 76 10.93 0.51 7.01
CA GLU A 76 10.71 -0.09 8.30
C GLU A 76 11.44 0.65 9.43
N ARG A 77 10.69 0.90 10.51
CA ARG A 77 11.22 1.44 11.75
C ARG A 77 11.83 0.30 12.58
N PRO A 78 13.10 0.42 13.02
CA PRO A 78 13.78 -0.63 13.78
C PRO A 78 12.98 -1.09 15.01
N GLY A 79 12.91 -2.40 15.26
CA GLY A 79 12.24 -2.95 16.45
C GLY A 79 10.72 -2.85 16.45
N THR A 80 10.08 -2.62 15.30
CA THR A 80 8.60 -2.61 15.17
C THR A 80 8.04 -3.88 14.56
N ARG A 81 8.91 -4.78 14.06
CA ARG A 81 8.50 -6.02 13.41
C ARG A 81 7.95 -7.03 14.42
N THR A 82 6.73 -7.49 14.18
CA THR A 82 6.02 -8.46 15.02
C THR A 82 5.73 -9.72 14.23
N SER A 83 5.85 -10.88 14.90
CA SER A 83 5.53 -12.19 14.31
C SER A 83 4.02 -12.37 14.12
N PRO A 84 3.59 -13.35 13.31
CA PRO A 84 2.19 -13.72 13.20
C PRO A 84 1.60 -14.05 14.58
N GLY A 85 0.40 -13.55 14.87
CA GLY A 85 -0.29 -13.76 16.15
C GLY A 85 0.27 -12.96 17.33
N ALA A 86 1.40 -12.27 17.18
CA ALA A 86 1.88 -11.34 18.20
C ALA A 86 1.07 -10.03 18.14
N PRO A 87 0.93 -9.33 19.28
CA PRO A 87 0.36 -8.00 19.28
C PRO A 87 1.21 -7.07 18.41
N ARG A 88 0.56 -6.19 17.63
CA ARG A 88 1.24 -5.32 16.66
C ARG A 88 1.94 -4.16 17.38
N ALA A 89 2.95 -3.57 16.75
CA ALA A 89 3.57 -2.36 17.28
C ALA A 89 2.63 -1.14 17.12
N ASP A 90 2.64 -0.24 18.11
CA ASP A 90 1.96 1.06 17.98
C ASP A 90 2.74 2.01 17.07
N CYS A 91 2.26 2.17 15.84
CA CYS A 91 2.91 3.01 14.83
C CYS A 91 2.65 4.50 14.99
N SER A 92 1.80 4.93 15.94
CA SER A 92 1.54 6.36 16.22
C SER A 92 2.64 7.03 17.04
N ARG A 93 3.42 6.25 17.81
CA ARG A 93 4.46 6.76 18.71
C ARG A 93 5.80 6.83 17.98
N THR A 94 6.44 8.00 17.97
CA THR A 94 7.72 8.25 17.29
C THR A 94 8.96 8.09 18.19
N GLY A 95 8.83 7.57 19.42
CA GLY A 95 9.94 7.46 20.38
C GLY A 95 10.00 6.13 21.16
N GLU A 96 11.14 5.45 21.01
CA GLU A 96 11.89 4.49 21.86
C GLU A 96 11.23 3.52 22.86
N THR A 97 9.91 3.38 22.89
CA THR A 97 9.27 2.22 23.51
C THR A 97 8.08 1.82 22.64
N HIS A 98 8.35 0.92 21.69
CA HIS A 98 7.31 0.28 20.90
C HIS A 98 6.50 -0.61 21.83
N GLN A 99 5.50 -0.02 22.46
CA GLN A 99 4.56 -0.76 23.28
C GLN A 99 3.70 -1.60 22.34
N LEU A 100 3.70 -2.90 22.56
CA LEU A 100 2.86 -3.85 21.83
C LEU A 100 1.39 -3.48 22.09
N VAL A 101 0.60 -3.31 21.04
CA VAL A 101 -0.84 -3.04 21.13
C VAL A 101 -1.52 -4.30 21.65
N PRO A 102 -2.17 -4.30 22.84
CA PRO A 102 -2.74 -5.51 23.42
C PRO A 102 -3.75 -6.17 22.46
N THR A 103 -3.55 -7.46 22.18
CA THR A 103 -4.54 -8.26 21.46
C THR A 103 -5.72 -8.49 22.40
N ARG A 104 -6.91 -8.02 22.02
CA ARG A 104 -8.13 -8.12 22.81
C ARG A 104 -8.74 -9.51 22.74
#